data_AF-A0AAE5C943-F1
#
_entry.id   AF-A0AAE5C943-F1
#
_cell.length_a   1.000
_cell.length_b   1.000
_cell.length_c   1.000
_cell.angle_alpha   90.00
_cell.angle_beta   90.00
_cell.angle_gamma   90.00
#
_symmetry.space_group_name_H-M   'P 1'
#
loop_
_entity.id
_entity.type
_entity.pdbx_description
1 polymer ?
#
loop_
_entity_poly.entity_id
_entity_poly.type
_entity_poly.pdbx_seq_one_letter_code
_entity_poly.pdbx_strand_id
1 'polypeptide(L)'
;MRFSSNREEPGPSHWIIIDPRPPGYIGQEVVDLSPGAIELRHAAHQLREYAERREHWIDLRELERDWSRWPGDRPDHVRDLSFGVRVMYGIDIDEETGLFQGQPVRHLAVHGSKRPPTPATVGEIASYFWGRRAAQMRIASTGRAHVVVGMNWEQLDPKQLMRLL
;
A
#
# COMPACT_ATOMS: atom_id res chain seq x y z
N MET A 1 -0.42 -16.15 -42.53
CA MET A 1 -0.73 -16.28 -41.09
C MET A 1 0.20 -15.35 -40.31
N ARG A 2 -0.32 -14.27 -39.72
CA ARG A 2 0.43 -13.44 -38.78
C ARG A 2 0.20 -14.02 -37.38
N PHE A 3 1.25 -14.57 -36.79
CA PHE A 3 1.25 -14.90 -35.37
C PHE A 3 1.25 -13.58 -34.59
N SER A 4 0.09 -13.23 -34.02
CA SER A 4 0.03 -12.23 -32.97
C SER A 4 0.73 -12.83 -31.76
N SER A 5 1.96 -12.42 -31.49
CA SER A 5 2.56 -12.62 -30.18
C SER A 5 1.80 -11.73 -29.21
N ASN A 6 0.68 -12.23 -28.68
CA ASN A 6 0.20 -11.81 -27.38
C ASN A 6 1.31 -12.20 -26.40
N ARG A 7 2.30 -11.32 -26.23
CA ARG A 7 3.03 -11.27 -24.97
C ARG A 7 1.96 -10.90 -23.96
N GLU A 8 1.40 -11.91 -23.30
CA GLU A 8 0.79 -11.72 -22.00
C GLU A 8 1.82 -10.94 -21.19
N GLU A 9 1.53 -9.66 -20.93
CA GLU A 9 2.26 -8.93 -19.92
C GLU A 9 2.23 -9.80 -18.66
N PRO A 10 3.38 -9.99 -17.98
CA PRO A 10 3.42 -10.83 -16.80
C PRO A 10 2.32 -10.36 -15.85
N GLY A 11 1.37 -11.27 -15.60
CA GLY A 11 0.18 -10.96 -14.84
C GLY A 11 0.52 -10.45 -13.43
N PRO A 12 -0.47 -9.85 -12.75
CA PRO A 12 -0.35 -9.35 -11.38
C PRO A 12 0.40 -10.33 -10.47
N SER A 13 1.60 -9.96 -10.01
CA SER A 13 2.27 -10.76 -8.99
C SER A 13 1.59 -10.50 -7.66
N HIS A 14 0.76 -11.44 -7.22
CA HIS A 14 0.08 -11.41 -5.93
C HIS A 14 1.04 -11.91 -4.87
N TRP A 15 1.37 -11.06 -3.90
CA TRP A 15 2.20 -11.43 -2.77
C TRP A 15 1.39 -11.25 -1.51
N ILE A 16 1.22 -12.34 -0.77
CA ILE A 16 0.66 -12.32 0.58
C ILE A 16 1.85 -12.34 1.53
N ILE A 17 1.96 -11.34 2.39
CA ILE A 17 2.89 -11.42 3.53
C ILE A 17 2.26 -12.39 4.51
N ILE A 18 2.71 -13.65 4.49
CA ILE A 18 2.34 -14.67 5.48
C ILE A 18 3.52 -14.80 6.44
N ASP A 19 3.38 -14.33 7.68
CA ASP A 19 4.22 -14.87 8.76
C ASP A 19 3.61 -16.23 9.15
N PRO A 20 4.31 -17.36 8.96
CA PRO A 20 3.80 -18.67 9.36
C PRO A 20 3.73 -18.87 10.88
N ARG A 21 4.19 -17.89 11.69
CA ARG A 21 4.20 -18.00 13.15
C ARG A 21 2.89 -17.49 13.77
N PRO A 22 2.35 -18.19 14.78
CA PRO A 22 1.12 -17.79 15.45
C PRO A 22 1.25 -16.41 16.10
N PRO A 23 0.15 -15.63 16.19
CA PRO A 23 0.11 -14.33 16.85
C PRO A 23 0.44 -14.54 18.34
N GLY A 24 1.69 -14.32 18.73
CA GLY A 24 2.18 -14.61 20.08
C GLY A 24 3.69 -14.78 20.18
N TYR A 25 4.38 -15.09 19.07
CA TYR A 25 5.84 -15.05 19.05
C TYR A 25 6.33 -13.60 18.86
N ILE A 26 6.45 -12.89 19.98
CA ILE A 26 7.37 -11.74 20.09
C ILE A 26 8.79 -12.31 20.06
N GLY A 27 9.21 -12.81 18.90
CA GLY A 27 10.63 -12.97 18.62
C GLY A 27 11.24 -11.58 18.74
N GLN A 28 12.24 -11.43 19.61
CA GLN A 28 12.96 -10.17 19.88
C GLN A 28 12.84 -9.22 18.71
N GLU A 29 12.06 -8.15 18.87
CA GLU A 29 12.07 -7.05 17.91
C GLU A 29 13.50 -6.53 17.91
N VAL A 30 14.27 -6.92 16.90
CA VAL A 30 15.52 -6.24 16.60
C VAL A 30 15.10 -4.84 16.21
N VAL A 31 15.26 -3.91 17.15
CA VAL A 31 14.98 -2.51 16.91
C VAL A 31 16.08 -2.02 15.99
N ASP A 32 15.82 -1.97 14.68
CA ASP A 32 16.73 -1.31 13.75
C ASP A 32 16.82 0.16 14.13
N LEU A 33 18.02 0.65 14.45
CA LEU A 33 18.30 2.04 14.80
C LEU A 33 18.98 2.80 13.65
N SER A 34 18.96 2.23 12.44
CA SER A 34 19.42 2.93 11.25
C SER A 34 18.63 4.24 11.07
N PRO A 35 19.26 5.30 10.54
CA PRO A 35 18.56 6.55 10.28
C PRO A 35 17.30 6.38 9.41
N GLY A 36 17.36 5.48 8.42
CA GLY A 36 16.23 5.15 7.55
C GLY A 36 15.08 4.49 8.31
N ALA A 37 15.36 3.55 9.22
CA ALA A 37 14.32 2.92 10.05
C ALA A 37 13.68 3.90 11.03
N ILE A 38 14.45 4.83 11.60
CA ILE A 38 13.93 5.88 12.49
C ILE A 38 13.02 6.83 11.70
N GLU A 39 13.47 7.32 10.56
CA GLU A 39 12.69 8.19 9.67
C GLU A 39 11.39 7.50 9.25
N LEU A 40 11.46 6.24 8.84
CA LEU A 40 10.30 5.46 8.42
C LEU A 40 9.30 5.22 9.55
N ARG A 41 9.76 4.98 10.79
CA ARG A 41 8.88 4.90 11.97
C ARG A 41 8.14 6.22 12.21
N HIS A 42 8.82 7.35 12.12
CA HIS A 42 8.19 8.66 12.27
C HIS A 42 7.18 8.92 11.15
N ALA A 43 7.54 8.65 9.89
CA ALA A 43 6.65 8.78 8.75
C ALA A 43 5.39 7.91 8.91
N ALA A 44 5.57 6.63 9.26
CA ALA A 44 4.46 5.71 9.48
C ALA A 44 3.55 6.17 10.62
N HIS A 45 4.11 6.62 11.74
CA HIS A 45 3.33 7.13 12.86
C HIS A 45 2.50 8.35 12.48
N GLN A 46 3.12 9.38 11.88
CA GLN A 46 2.45 10.60 11.47
C GLN A 46 1.34 10.34 10.45
N LEU A 47 1.64 9.57 9.42
CA LEU A 47 0.70 9.27 8.35
C LEU A 47 -0.50 8.47 8.87
N ARG A 48 -0.26 7.52 9.78
CA ARG A 48 -1.34 6.74 10.39
C ARG A 48 -2.20 7.59 11.32
N GLU A 49 -1.60 8.36 12.21
CA GLU A 49 -2.34 9.21 13.15
C GLU A 49 -3.23 10.21 12.40
N TYR A 50 -2.74 10.74 11.27
CA TYR A 50 -3.51 11.60 10.40
C TYR A 50 -4.64 10.83 9.70
N ALA A 51 -4.32 9.84 8.88
CA ALA A 51 -5.32 9.17 8.03
C ALA A 51 -6.35 8.33 8.81
N GLU A 52 -6.07 7.93 10.05
CA GLU A 52 -7.03 7.18 10.87
C GLU A 52 -8.18 8.06 11.42
N ARG A 53 -8.08 9.39 11.34
CA ARG A 53 -9.18 10.30 11.70
C ARG A 53 -10.24 10.34 10.59
N ARG A 54 -11.52 10.22 10.95
CA ARG A 54 -12.65 10.04 10.02
C ARG A 54 -12.74 11.16 8.98
N GLU A 55 -12.45 12.38 9.38
CA GLU A 55 -12.43 13.59 8.55
C GLU A 55 -11.32 13.61 7.48
N HIS A 56 -10.36 12.69 7.56
CA HIS A 56 -9.24 12.57 6.63
C HIS A 56 -9.37 11.33 5.72
N TRP A 57 -10.50 10.61 5.80
CA TRP A 57 -10.74 9.48 4.90
C TRP A 57 -10.98 9.97 3.48
N ILE A 58 -10.48 9.19 2.54
CA ILE A 58 -10.47 9.49 1.12
C ILE A 58 -11.65 8.77 0.47
N ASP A 59 -12.46 9.51 -0.28
CA ASP A 59 -13.51 8.92 -1.10
C ASP A 59 -12.93 8.44 -2.44
N LEU A 60 -13.07 7.15 -2.73
CA LEU A 60 -12.56 6.53 -3.96
C LEU A 60 -13.24 7.07 -5.23
N ARG A 61 -14.37 7.78 -5.13
CA ARG A 61 -14.94 8.51 -6.27
C ARG A 61 -14.07 9.67 -6.73
N GLU A 62 -13.28 10.26 -5.84
CA GLU A 62 -12.33 11.29 -6.20
C GLU A 62 -11.18 10.73 -7.06
N LEU A 63 -10.96 9.41 -7.00
CA LEU A 63 -9.94 8.67 -7.75
C LEU A 63 -10.25 8.48 -9.22
N GLU A 64 -11.51 8.19 -9.54
CA GLU A 64 -11.92 7.95 -10.92
C GLU A 64 -11.83 9.21 -11.78
N ARG A 65 -11.86 10.40 -11.16
CA ARG A 65 -11.81 11.69 -11.87
C ARG A 65 -10.42 12.05 -12.39
N ASP A 66 -9.35 11.51 -11.80
CA ASP A 66 -7.97 11.72 -12.25
C ASP A 66 -7.07 10.53 -11.87
N TRP A 67 -7.10 9.47 -12.67
CA TRP A 67 -6.28 8.27 -12.48
C TRP A 67 -4.76 8.53 -12.48
N SER A 68 -4.31 9.71 -12.92
CA SER A 68 -2.90 10.10 -12.85
C SER A 68 -2.48 10.64 -11.47
N ARG A 69 -3.45 11.12 -10.68
CA ARG A 69 -3.27 11.65 -9.34
C ARG A 69 -4.04 10.81 -8.33
N TRP A 70 -3.29 10.03 -7.56
CA TRP A 70 -3.88 9.41 -6.39
C TRP A 70 -4.32 10.53 -5.40
N PRO A 71 -5.51 10.49 -4.82
CA PRO A 71 -6.04 11.48 -3.88
C PRO A 71 -5.22 11.55 -2.58
N GLY A 72 -4.44 10.49 -2.29
CA GLY A 72 -3.39 10.49 -1.28
C GLY A 72 -2.09 11.21 -1.68
N ASP A 73 -1.99 11.85 -2.85
CA ASP A 73 -0.88 12.74 -3.23
C ASP A 73 -1.07 14.18 -2.65
N ARG A 74 -2.05 14.35 -1.74
CA ARG A 74 -2.17 15.54 -0.88
C ARG A 74 -0.99 15.58 0.08
N PRO A 75 -0.36 16.74 0.34
CA PRO A 75 0.85 16.83 1.16
C PRO A 75 0.78 16.10 2.52
N ASP A 76 -0.41 16.09 3.13
CA ASP A 76 -0.60 15.50 4.46
C ASP A 76 -0.56 13.97 4.47
N HIS A 77 -0.93 13.32 3.35
CA HIS A 77 -0.91 11.86 3.17
C HIS A 77 0.40 11.34 2.57
N VAL A 78 1.34 12.22 2.22
CA VAL A 78 2.59 11.88 1.54
C VAL A 78 3.79 12.14 2.45
N ARG A 79 4.77 11.26 2.45
CA ARG A 79 6.11 11.54 2.97
C ARG A 79 7.16 11.13 1.95
N ASP A 80 8.04 12.07 1.61
CA ASP A 80 9.26 11.81 0.86
C ASP A 80 10.38 11.49 1.86
N LEU A 81 10.95 10.29 1.75
CA LEU A 81 11.99 9.78 2.63
C LEU A 81 13.37 10.11 2.06
N SER A 82 14.35 10.37 2.93
CA SER A 82 15.68 10.85 2.52
C SER A 82 16.43 9.85 1.63
N PHE A 83 16.08 8.57 1.70
CA PHE A 83 16.66 7.50 0.89
C PHE A 83 15.94 7.29 -0.46
N GLY A 84 15.15 8.27 -0.90
CA GLY A 84 14.62 8.34 -2.26
C GLY A 84 13.38 7.47 -2.48
N VAL A 85 12.60 7.26 -1.43
CA VAL A 85 11.30 6.58 -1.48
C VAL A 85 10.22 7.57 -1.05
N ARG A 86 9.13 7.63 -1.80
CA ARG A 86 7.89 8.31 -1.42
C ARG A 86 6.90 7.28 -0.90
N VAL A 87 6.33 7.54 0.27
CA VAL A 87 5.23 6.76 0.84
C VAL A 87 3.97 7.60 0.92
N MET A 88 2.85 7.00 0.60
CA MET A 88 1.52 7.62 0.66
C MET A 88 0.61 6.70 1.44
N TYR A 89 -0.14 7.22 2.40
CA TYR A 89 -1.01 6.41 3.23
C TYR A 89 -2.37 7.07 3.44
N GLY A 90 -3.43 6.30 3.24
CA GLY A 90 -4.81 6.76 3.34
C GLY A 90 -5.74 5.65 3.83
N ILE A 91 -6.91 6.09 4.29
CA ILE A 91 -8.06 5.20 4.45
C ILE A 91 -9.05 5.56 3.36
N ASP A 92 -9.28 4.60 2.48
CA ASP A 92 -10.13 4.75 1.33
C ASP A 92 -11.52 4.18 1.66
N ILE A 93 -12.57 4.92 1.34
CA ILE A 93 -13.96 4.46 1.41
C ILE A 93 -14.57 4.45 0.02
N ASP A 94 -15.24 3.35 -0.30
CA ASP A 94 -15.93 3.17 -1.57
C ASP A 94 -17.44 3.23 -1.36
N GLU A 95 -18.03 4.41 -1.51
CA GLU A 95 -19.47 4.60 -1.34
C GLU A 95 -20.29 4.32 -2.60
N GLU A 96 -19.67 4.14 -3.78
CA GLU A 96 -20.41 4.14 -5.07
C GLU A 96 -19.91 3.12 -6.09
N THR A 97 -18.61 2.83 -6.14
CA THR A 97 -18.04 1.92 -7.15
C THR A 97 -18.28 0.44 -6.82
N GLY A 98 -18.59 0.13 -5.56
CA GLY A 98 -18.80 -1.23 -5.06
C GLY A 98 -17.54 -2.09 -5.03
N LEU A 99 -16.39 -1.51 -5.35
CA LEU A 99 -15.04 -2.05 -5.16
C LEU A 99 -14.83 -2.65 -3.77
N PHE A 100 -15.17 -1.95 -2.69
CA PHE A 100 -15.03 -2.46 -1.29
C PHE A 100 -16.37 -2.66 -0.58
N GLN A 101 -17.48 -2.66 -1.33
CA GLN A 101 -18.82 -2.84 -0.76
C GLN A 101 -19.13 -1.86 0.39
N GLY A 102 -18.65 -0.61 0.31
CA GLY A 102 -18.84 0.38 1.38
C GLY A 102 -17.89 0.23 2.58
N GLN A 103 -16.99 -0.76 2.57
CA GLN A 103 -16.06 -0.97 3.67
C GLN A 103 -14.80 -0.12 3.52
N PRO A 104 -14.30 0.51 4.61
CA PRO A 104 -13.07 1.26 4.58
C PRO A 104 -11.84 0.34 4.53
N VAL A 105 -10.86 0.71 3.71
CA VAL A 105 -9.60 -0.02 3.56
C VAL A 105 -8.42 0.90 3.84
N ARG A 106 -7.38 0.37 4.48
CA ARG A 106 -6.09 1.04 4.58
C ARG A 106 -5.32 0.80 3.31
N HIS A 107 -4.75 1.86 2.76
CA HIS A 107 -3.96 1.81 1.56
C HIS A 107 -2.62 2.50 1.79
N LEU A 108 -1.55 1.75 1.50
CA LEU A 108 -0.19 2.24 1.45
C LEU A 108 0.30 2.17 0.00
N ALA A 109 0.72 3.30 -0.56
CA ALA A 109 1.41 3.34 -1.83
C ALA A 109 2.88 3.73 -1.62
N VAL A 110 3.78 3.04 -2.32
CA VAL A 110 5.23 3.20 -2.24
C VAL A 110 5.77 3.46 -3.64
N HIS A 111 6.55 4.52 -3.79
CA HIS A 111 7.15 4.89 -5.08
C HIS A 111 8.63 5.21 -4.90
N GLY A 112 9.49 4.59 -5.72
CA GLY A 112 10.91 4.91 -5.72
C GLY A 112 11.23 6.03 -6.70
N SER A 113 12.04 7.00 -6.26
CA SER A 113 12.38 8.21 -7.04
C SER A 113 13.13 7.93 -8.35
N LYS A 114 13.93 6.86 -8.41
CA LYS A 114 14.79 6.52 -9.57
C LYS A 114 14.41 5.20 -10.25
N ARG A 115 13.84 4.27 -9.49
CA ARG A 115 13.47 2.92 -9.93
C ARG A 115 12.22 2.47 -9.17
N PRO A 116 11.37 1.62 -9.77
CA PRO A 116 10.30 0.96 -9.04
C PRO A 116 10.85 0.24 -7.80
N PRO A 117 10.14 0.30 -6.65
CA PRO A 117 10.57 -0.41 -5.46
C PRO A 117 10.46 -1.92 -5.69
N THR A 118 11.36 -2.70 -5.07
CA THR A 118 11.27 -4.17 -5.15
C THR A 118 10.18 -4.70 -4.21
N PRO A 119 9.61 -5.90 -4.44
CA PRO A 119 8.67 -6.51 -3.51
C PRO A 119 9.21 -6.62 -2.07
N ALA A 120 10.51 -6.88 -1.91
CA ALA A 120 11.16 -6.93 -0.60
C ALA A 120 11.15 -5.56 0.10
N THR A 121 11.51 -4.50 -0.62
CA THR A 121 11.47 -3.11 -0.12
C THR A 121 10.06 -2.71 0.30
N VAL A 122 9.05 -3.05 -0.51
CA VAL A 122 7.66 -2.72 -0.21
C VAL A 122 7.17 -3.50 1.00
N GLY A 123 7.51 -4.79 1.11
CA GLY A 123 7.17 -5.62 2.27
C GLY A 123 7.82 -5.13 3.56
N GLU A 124 9.08 -4.71 3.48
CA GLU A 124 9.78 -4.07 4.61
C GLU A 124 9.07 -2.79 5.03
N ILE A 125 8.77 -1.88 4.10
CA ILE A 125 8.05 -0.64 4.40
C ILE A 125 6.66 -0.92 5.00
N ALA A 126 5.90 -1.83 4.41
CA ALA A 126 4.57 -2.21 4.91
C ALA A 126 4.61 -2.72 6.35
N SER A 127 5.70 -3.38 6.75
CA SER A 127 5.88 -3.87 8.12
C SER A 127 5.96 -2.73 9.16
N TYR A 128 6.40 -1.52 8.78
CA TYR A 128 6.40 -0.36 9.67
C TYR A 128 4.98 0.21 9.88
N PHE A 129 4.09 0.04 8.90
CA PHE A 129 2.71 0.49 9.03
C PHE A 129 1.87 -0.50 9.82
N TRP A 130 2.07 -1.80 9.58
CA TRP A 130 1.10 -2.84 9.98
C TRP A 130 1.72 -4.04 10.71
N GLY A 131 3.02 -4.05 10.93
CA GLY A 131 3.74 -5.19 11.49
C GLY A 131 3.67 -6.39 10.55
N ARG A 132 3.53 -7.58 11.13
CA ARG A 132 3.53 -8.85 10.39
C ARG A 132 2.14 -9.32 9.96
N ARG A 133 1.18 -8.38 9.83
CA ARG A 133 -0.19 -8.70 9.47
C ARG A 133 -0.29 -8.96 7.97
N ALA A 134 -1.19 -9.85 7.59
CA ALA A 134 -1.40 -10.16 6.19
C ALA A 134 -1.91 -8.91 5.45
N ALA A 135 -1.23 -8.56 4.37
CA ALA A 135 -1.62 -7.51 3.47
C ALA A 135 -1.46 -7.97 2.03
N GLN A 136 -2.26 -7.39 1.15
CA GLN A 136 -2.18 -7.67 -0.28
C GLN A 136 -1.38 -6.59 -0.97
N MET A 137 -0.37 -7.00 -1.74
CA MET A 137 0.55 -6.12 -2.42
C MET A 137 0.55 -6.34 -3.92
N ARG A 138 0.69 -5.25 -4.68
CA ARG A 138 0.97 -5.28 -6.12
C ARG A 138 1.85 -4.10 -6.54
N ILE A 139 2.69 -4.32 -7.54
CA ILE A 139 3.45 -3.25 -8.22
C ILE A 139 2.77 -2.97 -9.56
N ALA A 140 2.30 -1.74 -9.75
CA ALA A 140 1.69 -1.26 -10.99
C ALA A 140 2.76 -1.01 -12.06
N SER A 141 2.35 -1.00 -13.33
CA SER A 141 3.24 -0.68 -14.47
C SER A 141 3.83 0.74 -14.39
N THR A 142 3.15 1.64 -13.68
CA THR A 142 3.62 2.99 -13.34
C THR A 142 4.83 3.01 -12.39
N GLY A 143 5.22 1.86 -11.83
CA GLY A 143 6.29 1.76 -10.85
C GLY A 143 5.88 2.15 -9.43
N ARG A 144 4.59 2.40 -9.19
CA ARG A 144 4.02 2.51 -7.84
C ARG A 144 3.68 1.12 -7.32
N ALA A 145 4.07 0.82 -6.10
CA ALA A 145 3.61 -0.35 -5.38
C ALA A 145 2.45 0.04 -4.47
N HIS A 146 1.39 -0.74 -4.50
CA HIS A 146 0.18 -0.57 -3.73
C HIS A 146 0.06 -1.74 -2.75
N VAL A 147 -0.23 -1.43 -1.51
CA VAL A 147 -0.49 -2.40 -0.45
C VAL A 147 -1.78 -2.04 0.23
N VAL A 148 -2.66 -3.01 0.40
CA VAL A 148 -4.02 -2.80 0.92
C VAL A 148 -4.40 -3.82 1.97
N VAL A 149 -5.18 -3.35 2.95
CA VAL A 149 -5.65 -4.12 4.12
C VAL A 149 -7.02 -3.60 4.54
N GLY A 150 -7.96 -4.48 4.89
CA GLY A 150 -9.23 -4.06 5.48
C GLY A 150 -9.03 -3.35 6.82
N MET A 151 -9.97 -2.48 7.22
CA MET A 151 -9.87 -1.77 8.50
C MET A 151 -9.77 -2.70 9.72
N ASN A 152 -10.30 -3.92 9.62
CA ASN A 152 -10.22 -4.96 10.65
C ASN A 152 -9.12 -6.01 10.38
N TRP A 153 -8.14 -5.70 9.52
CA TRP A 153 -7.07 -6.63 9.12
C TRP A 153 -7.56 -7.82 8.29
N GLU A 154 -8.67 -7.62 7.62
CA GLU A 154 -9.25 -8.56 6.68
C GLU A 154 -8.47 -8.51 5.36
N GLN A 155 -8.27 -9.67 4.74
CA GLN A 155 -7.79 -9.74 3.36
C GLN A 155 -8.94 -9.35 2.42
N LEU A 156 -8.65 -8.55 1.40
CA LEU A 156 -9.65 -8.17 0.40
C LEU A 156 -9.79 -9.29 -0.64
N ASP A 157 -10.90 -9.32 -1.36
CA ASP A 157 -11.06 -10.24 -2.49
C ASP A 157 -10.04 -9.86 -3.58
N PRO A 158 -9.24 -10.80 -4.12
CA PRO A 158 -8.31 -10.53 -5.22
C PRO A 158 -8.92 -9.77 -6.42
N LYS A 159 -10.22 -9.93 -6.69
CA LYS A 159 -10.93 -9.18 -7.73
C LYS A 159 -11.05 -7.69 -7.41
N GLN A 160 -11.17 -7.32 -6.14
CA GLN A 160 -11.21 -5.92 -5.68
C GLN A 160 -9.84 -5.28 -5.86
N LEU A 161 -8.77 -6.01 -5.53
CA LEU A 161 -7.39 -5.56 -5.75
C LEU A 161 -7.11 -5.27 -7.23
N MET A 162 -7.65 -6.08 -8.15
CA MET A 162 -7.44 -5.90 -9.59
C MET A 162 -8.03 -4.60 -10.16
N ARG A 163 -9.04 -4.03 -9.51
CA ARG A 163 -9.76 -2.82 -9.96
C ARG A 163 -9.22 -1.52 -9.35
N LEU A 164 -8.38 -1.59 -8.32
CA LEU A 164 -7.65 -0.45 -7.76
C LEU A 164 -6.51 0.08 -8.67
N LEU A 165 -6.28 -0.55 -9.83
CA LEU A 165 -5.07 -0.49 -10.64
C LEU A 165 -5.39 -0.17 -12.09
#